data_AF-A0AA88H8B7-F1
#
_entry.id   AF-A0AA88H8B7-F1
#
_cell.length_a   1.000
_cell.length_b   1.000
_cell.length_c   1.000
_cell.angle_alpha   90.00
_cell.angle_beta   90.00
_cell.angle_gamma   90.00
#
_symmetry.space_group_name_H-M   'P 1'
#
loop_
_entity.id
_entity.type
_entity.pdbx_description
1 polymer ?
#
loop_
_entity_poly.entity_id
_entity_poly.type
_entity_poly.pdbx_seq_one_letter_code
_entity_poly.pdbx_strand_id
1 'polypeptide(L)'
;MIHHRFNAIPARSRTAKGQDLPRNCRAGCRSPETANHVSMGSERTHPNRIKRYVRIRYITTKRLEEEGYRFIREPSFTPGTTRANGRWRPDILAIKGKDGFIFDVQVRTETYDLDTLFQHDR
;
A
#
# COMPACT_ATOMS: atom_id res chain seq x y z
N MET A 1 5.85 9.24 -29.72
CA MET A 1 6.82 9.00 -28.61
C MET A 1 6.10 8.19 -27.55
N ILE A 2 6.53 6.95 -27.29
CA ILE A 2 5.86 6.03 -26.34
C ILE A 2 6.56 6.17 -24.98
N HIS A 3 5.83 6.59 -23.95
CA HIS A 3 6.34 6.67 -22.58
C HIS A 3 6.01 5.37 -21.84
N HIS A 4 6.98 4.47 -21.71
CA HIS A 4 6.83 3.29 -20.86
C HIS A 4 7.08 3.65 -19.38
N ARG A 5 6.08 3.43 -18.52
CA ARG A 5 6.23 3.53 -17.06
C ARG A 5 6.72 2.20 -16.51
N PHE A 6 8.02 1.96 -16.55
CA PHE A 6 8.59 0.85 -15.79
C PHE A 6 8.71 1.24 -14.32
N ASN A 7 8.23 0.39 -13.40
CA ASN A 7 8.58 0.46 -11.98
C ASN A 7 10.04 0.02 -11.76
N ALA A 8 10.95 0.63 -12.50
CA ALA A 8 12.38 0.39 -12.46
C ALA A 8 13.04 1.30 -11.42
N ILE A 9 12.58 1.22 -10.17
CA ILE A 9 13.37 1.76 -9.06
C ILE A 9 14.72 1.04 -9.11
N PRO A 10 15.86 1.74 -9.23
CA PRO A 10 17.19 1.13 -9.25
C PRO A 10 17.57 0.67 -7.84
N ALA A 11 16.80 -0.28 -7.34
CA ALA A 11 16.94 -0.90 -6.04
C ALA A 11 18.21 -1.77 -6.06
N ARG A 12 19.01 -1.73 -4.99
CA ARG A 12 20.29 -2.45 -4.96
C ARG A 12 20.14 -3.94 -5.26
N SER A 13 19.06 -4.59 -4.83
CA SER A 13 18.82 -6.00 -5.18
C SER A 13 18.73 -6.25 -6.69
N ARG A 14 18.26 -5.29 -7.47
CA ARG A 14 18.18 -5.38 -8.94
C ARG A 14 19.52 -5.03 -9.59
N THR A 15 20.17 -3.96 -9.15
CA THR A 15 21.41 -3.47 -9.77
C THR A 15 22.64 -4.29 -9.39
N ALA A 16 22.63 -4.97 -8.24
CA ALA A 16 23.70 -5.87 -7.79
C ALA A 16 23.53 -7.31 -8.27
N LYS A 17 22.61 -7.57 -9.22
CA LYS A 17 22.40 -8.93 -9.75
C LYS A 17 23.66 -9.37 -10.51
N GLY A 18 24.20 -10.54 -10.15
CA GLY A 18 25.43 -11.06 -10.75
C GLY A 18 26.72 -10.34 -10.33
N GLN A 19 26.64 -9.44 -9.35
CA GLN A 19 27.80 -8.70 -8.84
C GLN A 19 27.89 -8.84 -7.31
N ASP A 20 29.11 -8.83 -6.78
CA ASP A 20 29.35 -8.75 -5.34
C ASP A 20 29.28 -7.30 -4.86
N LEU A 21 28.06 -6.77 -4.82
CA LEU A 21 27.77 -5.41 -4.37
C LEU A 21 26.78 -5.43 -3.20
N PRO A 22 26.81 -4.39 -2.33
CA PRO A 22 25.88 -4.29 -1.21
C PRO A 22 24.41 -4.32 -1.66
N ARG A 23 23.61 -5.18 -1.03
CA ARG A 23 22.16 -5.34 -1.33
C ARG A 23 21.24 -4.72 -0.29
N ASN A 24 21.78 -4.20 0.81
CA ASN A 24 21.00 -3.65 1.91
C ASN A 24 20.48 -2.23 1.61
N CYS A 25 19.36 -1.89 2.24
CA CYS A 25 18.70 -0.60 2.12
C CYS A 25 19.64 0.57 2.37
N ARG A 26 19.65 1.52 1.42
CA ARG A 26 20.39 2.79 1.51
C ARG A 26 19.92 3.68 2.67
N ALA A 27 18.70 3.47 3.17
CA ALA A 27 18.15 4.20 4.32
C ALA A 27 18.60 3.64 5.68
N GLY A 28 19.45 2.60 5.71
CA GLY A 28 20.06 2.11 6.94
C GLY A 28 19.25 1.08 7.73
N CYS A 29 18.04 0.71 7.29
CA CYS A 29 17.20 -0.28 7.98
C CYS A 29 17.68 -1.74 7.85
N ARG A 30 18.82 -1.97 7.19
CA ARG A 30 19.50 -3.27 6.99
C ARG A 30 18.73 -4.34 6.20
N SER A 31 17.45 -4.13 5.90
CA SER A 31 16.67 -5.01 5.02
C SER A 31 17.21 -5.00 3.58
N PRO A 32 17.02 -6.07 2.79
CA PRO A 32 17.33 -6.06 1.36
C PRO A 32 16.59 -4.94 0.62
N GLU A 33 17.30 -4.15 -0.18
CA GLU A 33 16.73 -3.07 -0.97
C GLU A 33 16.10 -3.61 -2.26
N THR A 34 14.87 -4.11 -2.13
CA THR A 34 13.99 -4.43 -3.25
C THR A 34 13.13 -3.22 -3.63
N ALA A 35 12.53 -3.24 -4.82
CA ALA A 35 11.55 -2.21 -5.19
C ALA A 35 10.38 -2.15 -4.19
N ASN A 36 9.87 -3.32 -3.79
CA ASN A 36 8.84 -3.42 -2.75
C ASN A 36 9.30 -2.81 -1.42
N HIS A 37 10.53 -3.11 -0.98
CA HIS A 37 11.07 -2.52 0.25
C HIS A 37 11.14 -0.98 0.15
N VAL A 38 11.70 -0.44 -0.93
CA VAL A 38 11.80 1.01 -1.13
C VAL A 38 10.42 1.66 -1.13
N SER A 39 9.43 1.03 -1.76
CA SER A 39 8.09 1.59 -1.90
C SER A 39 7.23 1.46 -0.65
N MET A 40 7.36 0.38 0.11
CA MET A 40 6.44 -0.01 1.19
C MET A 40 7.03 0.12 2.59
N GLY A 41 8.33 -0.16 2.76
CA GLY A 41 8.93 -0.37 4.08
C GLY A 41 10.12 0.52 4.42
N SER A 42 10.73 1.20 3.44
CA SER A 42 11.93 2.01 3.66
C SER A 42 11.61 3.34 4.35
N GLU A 43 12.34 3.72 5.40
CA GLU A 43 12.13 5.02 6.07
C GLU A 43 12.24 6.21 5.10
N ARG A 44 13.10 6.09 4.07
CA ARG A 44 13.29 7.11 3.03
C ARG A 44 12.00 7.52 2.32
N THR A 45 11.04 6.61 2.16
CA THR A 45 9.77 6.90 1.48
C THR A 45 8.61 7.05 2.43
N HIS A 46 8.83 6.89 3.74
CA HIS A 46 7.77 6.89 4.76
C HIS A 46 6.90 8.17 4.74
N PRO A 47 7.45 9.40 4.68
CA PRO A 47 6.63 10.60 4.62
C PRO A 47 5.73 10.65 3.38
N ASN A 48 6.24 10.18 2.23
CA ASN A 48 5.48 10.13 0.99
C ASN A 48 4.44 9.01 1.00
N ARG A 49 4.71 7.87 1.65
CA ARG A 49 3.71 6.83 1.89
C ARG A 49 2.56 7.36 2.72
N ILE A 50 2.83 8.07 3.82
CA ILE A 50 1.79 8.69 4.65
C ILE A 50 0.93 9.65 3.80
N LYS A 51 1.56 10.54 3.02
CA LYS A 51 0.82 11.47 2.15
C LYS A 51 -0.10 10.75 1.15
N ARG A 52 0.40 9.69 0.50
CA ARG A 52 -0.40 8.87 -0.44
C ARG A 52 -1.54 8.15 0.28
N TYR A 53 -1.24 7.52 1.40
CA TYR A 53 -2.21 6.83 2.24
C TYR A 53 -3.35 7.76 2.68
N VAL A 54 -3.02 8.95 3.22
CA VAL A 54 -4.01 9.96 3.61
C VAL A 54 -4.85 10.41 2.41
N ARG A 55 -4.22 10.62 1.24
CA ARG A 55 -4.93 11.04 0.03
C ARG A 55 -5.89 9.96 -0.49
N ILE A 56 -5.45 8.71 -0.56
CA ILE A 56 -6.32 7.62 -1.01
C ILE A 56 -7.47 7.45 -0.01
N ARG A 57 -7.20 7.44 1.30
CA ARG A 57 -8.24 7.36 2.32
C ARG A 57 -9.28 8.47 2.14
N TYR A 58 -8.83 9.71 1.91
CA TYR A 58 -9.72 10.84 1.64
C TYR A 58 -10.60 10.60 0.40
N ILE A 59 -10.02 10.20 -0.73
CA ILE A 59 -10.74 9.91 -1.98
C ILE A 59 -11.77 8.79 -1.76
N THR A 60 -11.35 7.70 -1.11
CA THR A 60 -12.24 6.57 -0.78
C THR A 60 -13.42 7.03 0.07
N THR A 61 -13.19 7.82 1.12
CA THR A 61 -14.28 8.31 1.97
C THR A 61 -15.22 9.27 1.23
N LYS A 62 -14.68 10.13 0.36
CA LYS A 62 -15.47 11.00 -0.53
C LYS A 62 -16.41 10.18 -1.40
N ARG A 63 -15.90 9.09 -1.99
CA ARG A 63 -16.71 8.22 -2.85
C ARG A 63 -17.76 7.45 -2.05
N LEU A 64 -17.41 6.96 -0.87
CA LEU A 64 -18.36 6.30 0.03
C LEU A 64 -19.51 7.24 0.41
N GLU A 65 -19.21 8.51 0.69
CA GLU A 65 -20.22 9.55 0.96
C GLU A 65 -21.17 9.73 -0.23
N GLU A 66 -20.63 9.89 -1.45
CA GLU A 66 -21.41 10.03 -2.69
C GLU A 66 -22.32 8.82 -2.94
N GLU A 67 -21.87 7.62 -2.56
CA GLU A 67 -22.61 6.36 -2.70
C GLU A 67 -23.60 6.10 -1.52
N GLY A 68 -23.75 7.07 -0.61
CA GLY A 68 -24.70 7.03 0.50
C GLY A 68 -24.27 6.19 1.70
N TYR A 69 -22.97 5.89 1.85
CA TYR A 69 -22.45 5.21 3.02
C TYR A 69 -22.20 6.20 4.17
N ARG A 70 -22.45 5.76 5.40
CA ARG A 70 -21.89 6.39 6.60
C ARG A 70 -20.52 5.77 6.85
N PHE A 71 -19.51 6.54 7.24
CA PHE A 71 -18.19 5.97 7.50
C PHE A 71 -17.49 6.57 8.72
N ILE A 72 -16.55 5.81 9.29
CA ILE A 72 -15.65 6.21 10.37
C ILE A 72 -14.22 5.97 9.89
N ARG A 73 -13.36 6.98 10.00
CA ARG A 73 -11.92 6.88 9.68
C ARG A 73 -11.14 6.47 10.91
N GLU A 74 -10.17 5.58 10.73
CA GLU A 74 -9.30 5.04 11.79
C GLU A 74 -10.06 4.62 13.07
N PRO A 75 -11.18 3.87 12.97
CA PRO A 75 -11.88 3.43 14.17
C PRO A 75 -10.97 2.56 15.03
N SER A 76 -11.20 2.57 16.34
CA SER A 76 -10.42 1.77 17.29
C SER A 76 -11.37 0.86 18.05
N PHE A 77 -11.24 -0.45 17.81
CA PHE A 77 -12.04 -1.47 18.49
C PHE A 77 -11.19 -2.22 19.50
N THR A 78 -11.81 -2.55 20.63
CA THR A 78 -11.26 -3.53 21.57
C THR A 78 -11.99 -4.85 21.32
N PRO A 79 -11.32 -5.88 20.77
CA PRO A 79 -11.97 -7.15 20.51
C PRO A 79 -12.37 -7.81 21.83
N GLY A 80 -13.64 -8.20 21.94
CA GLY A 80 -14.20 -8.75 23.18
C GLY A 80 -13.88 -10.22 23.45
N THR A 81 -13.37 -10.98 22.47
CA THR A 81 -13.37 -12.45 22.54
C THR A 81 -12.14 -13.16 21.95
N THR A 82 -11.09 -12.46 21.53
CA THR A 82 -9.85 -13.12 21.05
C THR A 82 -8.68 -12.88 21.98
N ARG A 83 -7.86 -13.93 22.17
CA ARG A 83 -6.66 -14.03 23.02
C ARG A 83 -5.54 -13.03 22.69
N ALA A 84 -5.79 -12.07 21.79
CA ALA A 84 -4.89 -11.02 21.39
C ALA A 84 -5.28 -9.73 22.14
N ASN A 85 -4.51 -9.37 23.16
CA ASN A 85 -4.63 -8.11 23.89
C ASN A 85 -4.20 -6.92 23.01
N GLY A 86 -4.93 -6.62 21.94
CA GLY A 86 -4.59 -5.60 20.94
C GLY A 86 -5.79 -4.79 20.47
N ARG A 87 -5.59 -3.50 20.21
CA ARG A 87 -6.59 -2.64 19.55
C ARG A 87 -6.62 -2.94 18.06
N TRP A 88 -7.81 -3.18 17.52
CA TRP A 88 -8.02 -3.29 16.08
C TRP A 88 -8.26 -1.90 15.52
N ARG A 89 -7.45 -1.51 14.54
CA ARG A 89 -7.49 -0.17 13.92
C ARG A 89 -7.46 -0.28 12.40
N PRO A 90 -8.59 -0.61 11.75
CA PRO A 90 -8.67 -0.53 10.30
C PRO A 90 -8.67 0.94 9.85
N ASP A 91 -8.43 1.17 8.56
CA ASP A 91 -8.35 2.54 8.04
C ASP A 91 -9.72 3.21 7.89
N ILE A 92 -10.72 2.47 7.43
CA ILE A 92 -12.10 2.94 7.27
C ILE A 92 -13.09 1.82 7.61
N LEU A 93 -14.12 2.14 8.41
CA LEU A 93 -15.35 1.36 8.51
C LEU A 93 -16.45 2.12 7.75
N ALA A 94 -17.06 1.49 6.74
CA ALA A 94 -18.21 2.02 6.03
C ALA A 94 -19.48 1.20 6.34
N ILE A 95 -20.62 1.86 6.40
CA ILE A 95 -21.91 1.27 6.80
C ILE A 95 -22.96 1.71 5.79
N LYS A 96 -23.71 0.75 5.25
CA LYS A 96 -24.88 0.99 4.39
C LYS A 96 -26.01 0.05 4.79
N GLY A 97 -27.09 0.63 5.31
CA GLY A 97 -28.17 -0.16 5.91
C GLY A 97 -27.66 -0.99 7.09
N LYS A 98 -27.74 -2.32 6.97
CA LYS A 98 -27.29 -3.28 7.98
C LYS A 98 -25.88 -3.83 7.73
N ASP A 99 -25.29 -3.49 6.59
CA ASP A 99 -24.00 -4.04 6.17
C ASP A 99 -22.85 -3.11 6.58
N GLY A 100 -21.79 -3.71 7.11
CA GLY A 100 -20.54 -3.05 7.49
C GLY A 100 -19.37 -3.57 6.67
N PHE A 101 -18.55 -2.65 6.15
CA PHE A 101 -17.39 -2.95 5.32
C PHE A 101 -16.14 -2.32 5.93
N ILE A 102 -15.08 -3.11 6.04
CA ILE A 102 -13.77 -2.64 6.49
C ILE A 102 -12.89 -2.43 5.25
N PHE A 103 -12.27 -1.26 5.15
CA PHE A 103 -11.29 -0.95 4.11
C PHE A 103 -9.95 -0.64 4.75
N ASP A 104 -8.91 -1.36 4.30
CA ASP A 104 -7.51 -1.02 4.58
C ASP A 104 -6.85 -0.54 3.28
N VAL A 105 -6.38 0.70 3.32
CA VAL A 105 -5.81 1.42 2.20
C VAL A 105 -4.36 1.01 2.00
N GLN A 106 -4.11 0.24 0.94
CA GLN A 106 -2.77 -0.13 0.53
C GLN A 106 -2.35 0.62 -0.74
N VAL A 107 -1.25 1.37 -0.66
CA VAL A 107 -0.59 1.92 -1.85
C VAL A 107 0.35 0.84 -2.38
N ARG A 108 0.00 0.15 -3.46
CA ARG A 108 0.94 -0.79 -4.11
C ARG A 108 1.74 -0.05 -5.19
N THR A 109 3.05 -0.28 -5.25
CA THR A 109 3.81 0.01 -6.47
C THR A 109 3.64 -1.17 -7.41
N GLU A 110 2.89 -0.94 -8.48
CA GLU A 110 2.53 -1.90 -9.51
C GLU A 110 3.74 -2.65 -10.07
N THR A 111 3.90 -3.91 -9.73
CA THR A 111 4.19 -4.88 -10.78
C THR A 111 2.85 -5.49 -11.09
N TYR A 112 2.14 -4.95 -12.08
CA TYR A 112 1.10 -5.73 -12.73
C TYR A 112 1.76 -7.03 -13.20
N ASP A 113 1.06 -8.14 -13.03
CA ASP A 113 1.39 -9.32 -13.79
C ASP A 113 1.25 -8.96 -15.27
N LEU A 114 2.32 -9.14 -16.03
CA LEU A 114 2.36 -8.78 -17.43
C LEU A 114 1.32 -9.59 -18.22
N ASP A 115 1.03 -10.81 -17.78
CA ASP A 115 0.05 -11.68 -18.43
C ASP A 115 -1.37 -11.10 -18.34
N THR A 116 -1.70 -10.39 -17.26
CA THR A 116 -3.00 -9.71 -17.12
C THR A 116 -3.11 -8.46 -17.98
N LEU A 117 -1.99 -7.78 -18.27
CA LEU A 117 -1.96 -6.62 -19.18
C LEU A 117 -2.10 -7.04 -20.65
N PHE A 118 -1.47 -8.14 -21.05
CA PHE A 118 -1.52 -8.61 -22.45
C PHE A 118 -2.83 -9.33 -22.84
N GLN A 119 -3.70 -9.65 -21.88
CA GLN A 119 -5.01 -10.24 -22.14
C GLN A 119 -6.09 -9.21 -22.54
N HIS A 120 -5.89 -7.93 -22.23
CA HIS A 120 -6.84 -6.86 -22.58
C HIS A 120 -6.56 -6.20 -23.95
N ASP A 121 -5.46 -6.59 -24.62
CA ASP A 121 -5.03 -6.08 -25.92
C ASP A 121 -5.26 -7.09 -27.07
N ARG A 122 -6.18 -8.05 -26.92
CA ARG A 122 -6.63 -8.93 -28.01
C ARG A 122 -8.13 -8.82 -28.26
#